data_AF-D5U937-F1
#
_entry.id   AF-D5U937-F1
#
_cell.length_a   1.000
_cell.length_b   1.000
_cell.length_c   1.000
_cell.angle_alpha   90.00
_cell.angle_beta   90.00
_cell.angle_gamma   90.00
#
_symmetry.space_group_name_H-M   'P 1'
#
loop_
_entity.id
_entity.type
_entity.pdbx_description
1 polymer ?
#
loop_
_entity_poly.entity_id
_entity_poly.type
_entity_poly.pdbx_seq_one_letter_code
_entity_poly.pdbx_strand_id
1 'polypeptide(L)'
;MAQRQKIELNFSDVDDFHFKKSLKGYITKIADDHYVINNDDLAIRATGKTPKEAAEMLKEQFIVLANDLMYKSKYAPLSERERKKVNIINSVCDLI
;
A
#
# COMPACT_ATOMS: atom_id res chain seq x y z
N MET A 1 16.51 -7.64 -18.42
CA MET A 1 16.57 -6.79 -17.21
C MET A 1 15.14 -6.49 -16.80
N ALA A 2 14.75 -6.75 -15.55
CA ALA A 2 13.37 -6.51 -15.11
C ALA A 2 13.09 -5.00 -15.12
N GLN A 3 12.13 -4.55 -15.93
CA GLN A 3 11.82 -3.14 -16.10
C GLN A 3 10.92 -2.69 -14.94
N ARG A 4 11.46 -1.83 -14.08
CA ARG A 4 10.72 -1.20 -12.99
C ARG A 4 9.95 0.00 -13.53
N GLN A 5 8.62 -0.04 -13.45
CA GLN A 5 7.74 1.02 -13.94
C GLN A 5 6.99 1.68 -12.79
N LYS A 6 6.91 3.01 -12.79
CA LYS A 6 6.07 3.76 -11.84
C LYS A 6 4.59 3.54 -12.19
N ILE A 7 3.79 3.29 -11.16
CA ILE A 7 2.34 3.12 -11.29
C ILE A 7 1.59 3.91 -10.23
N GLU A 8 0.32 4.16 -10.50
CA GLU A 8 -0.63 4.72 -9.56
C GLU A 8 -1.75 3.71 -9.32
N LEU A 9 -1.97 3.34 -8.07
CA LEU A 9 -2.95 2.36 -7.67
C LEU A 9 -4.19 3.07 -7.14
N ASN A 10 -5.26 3.02 -7.94
CA ASN A 10 -6.56 3.50 -7.53
C ASN A 10 -7.30 2.36 -6.85
N PHE A 11 -7.51 2.49 -5.55
CA PHE A 11 -8.28 1.52 -4.79
C PHE A 11 -9.71 2.05 -4.61
N SER A 12 -10.70 1.18 -4.79
CA SER A 12 -12.06 1.45 -4.32
C SER A 12 -12.13 1.33 -2.81
N ASP A 13 -13.09 2.03 -2.21
CA ASP A 13 -13.41 1.93 -0.79
C ASP A 13 -13.64 0.49 -0.33
N VAL A 14 -13.20 0.19 0.89
CA VAL A 14 -13.35 -1.12 1.55
C VAL A 14 -13.50 -0.89 3.04
N ASP A 15 -14.54 -1.50 3.62
CA ASP A 15 -14.83 -1.41 5.05
C ASP A 15 -14.81 0.07 5.51
N ASP A 16 -13.98 0.38 6.50
CA ASP A 16 -13.81 1.71 7.09
C ASP A 16 -12.82 2.61 6.30
N PHE A 17 -12.30 2.14 5.15
CA PHE A 17 -11.31 2.86 4.35
C PHE A 17 -11.94 3.55 3.14
N HIS A 18 -11.94 4.87 3.16
CA HIS A 18 -12.34 5.71 2.02
C HIS A 18 -11.10 6.24 1.28
N PHE A 19 -10.85 5.77 0.07
CA PHE A 19 -9.66 6.12 -0.70
C PHE A 19 -9.89 7.37 -1.55
N LYS A 20 -9.21 8.47 -1.20
CA LYS A 20 -9.33 9.77 -1.88
C LYS A 20 -8.22 10.06 -2.89
N LYS A 21 -7.09 9.34 -2.83
CA LYS A 21 -5.96 9.49 -3.76
C LYS A 21 -5.39 8.14 -4.17
N SER A 22 -4.71 8.13 -5.32
CA SER A 22 -3.95 6.98 -5.77
C SER A 22 -2.75 6.71 -4.87
N LEU A 23 -2.52 5.42 -4.56
CA LEU A 23 -1.29 5.00 -3.89
C LEU A 23 -0.20 4.85 -4.96
N LYS A 24 0.85 5.67 -4.87
CA LYS A 24 1.99 5.56 -5.78
C LYS A 24 2.78 4.29 -5.49
N GLY A 25 3.26 3.62 -6.53
CA GLY A 25 4.05 2.41 -6.39
C GLY A 25 4.92 2.16 -7.61
N TYR A 26 5.58 1.02 -7.58
CA TYR A 26 6.36 0.52 -8.70
C TYR A 26 5.94 -0.90 -9.01
N ILE A 27 5.72 -1.22 -10.28
CA ILE A 27 5.53 -2.57 -10.76
C ILE A 27 6.81 -3.06 -11.43
N THR A 28 7.15 -4.32 -11.21
CA THR A 28 8.25 -5.01 -11.87
C THR A 28 7.77 -6.37 -12.34
N LYS A 29 7.88 -6.63 -13.66
CA LYS A 29 7.67 -7.98 -14.21
C LYS A 29 8.96 -8.79 -14.02
N ILE A 30 8.90 -9.82 -13.20
CA ILE A 30 10.05 -10.69 -12.89
C ILE A 30 10.06 -11.93 -13.81
N ALA A 31 8.89 -12.45 -14.14
CA ALA A 31 8.68 -13.55 -15.10
C ALA A 31 7.34 -13.37 -15.82
N ASP A 32 6.99 -14.24 -16.77
CA ASP A 32 5.78 -14.10 -17.57
C ASP A 32 4.49 -14.03 -16.74
N ASP A 33 4.41 -14.84 -15.69
CA ASP A 33 3.32 -14.86 -14.71
C ASP A 33 3.81 -14.45 -13.31
N HIS A 34 4.72 -13.48 -13.21
CA HIS A 34 5.19 -13.00 -11.92
C HIS A 34 5.41 -11.49 -11.93
N TYR A 35 4.49 -10.77 -11.31
CA TYR A 35 4.51 -9.34 -11.12
C TYR A 35 4.73 -9.03 -9.65
N VAL A 36 5.53 -8.00 -9.40
CA VAL A 36 5.77 -7.48 -8.07
C VAL A 36 5.42 -6.02 -8.05
N ILE A 37 4.61 -5.62 -7.08
CA ILE A 37 4.31 -4.22 -6.82
C ILE A 37 4.89 -3.85 -5.46
N ASN A 38 5.56 -2.71 -5.37
CA ASN A 38 6.10 -2.18 -4.14
C ASN A 38 5.77 -0.69 -3.95
N ASN A 39 5.49 -0.32 -2.70
CA ASN A 39 5.46 1.06 -2.24
C ASN A 39 6.58 1.22 -1.20
N ASP A 40 7.61 1.98 -1.56
CA ASP A 40 8.82 2.11 -0.76
C ASP A 40 8.58 2.97 0.50
N ASP A 41 7.67 3.94 0.43
CA ASP A 41 7.39 4.87 1.54
C ASP A 41 6.71 4.16 2.72
N LEU A 42 5.76 3.28 2.41
CA LEU A 42 5.06 2.43 3.38
C LEU A 42 5.81 1.13 3.65
N ALA A 43 6.84 0.82 2.85
CA ALA A 43 7.61 -0.42 2.87
C ALA A 43 6.71 -1.66 2.75
N ILE A 44 5.72 -1.60 1.86
CA ILE A 44 4.84 -2.73 1.52
C ILE A 44 5.16 -3.26 0.12
N ARG A 45 5.00 -4.56 -0.05
CA ARG A 45 5.26 -5.27 -1.30
C ARG A 45 4.25 -6.40 -1.45
N ALA A 46 3.79 -6.59 -2.67
CA ALA A 46 2.90 -7.67 -3.03
C ALA A 46 3.34 -8.30 -4.35
N THR A 47 2.94 -9.55 -4.57
CA THR A 47 3.25 -10.32 -5.77
C THR A 47 1.99 -10.94 -6.34
N GLY A 48 1.88 -11.11 -7.64
CA GLY A 48 0.75 -11.77 -8.27
C GLY A 48 1.09 -12.30 -9.65
N LYS A 49 0.26 -13.20 -10.18
CA LYS A 49 0.42 -13.71 -11.55
C LYS A 49 0.03 -12.68 -12.59
N THR A 50 -0.84 -11.75 -12.21
CA THR A 50 -1.19 -10.58 -13.02
C THR A 50 -0.91 -9.28 -12.28
N PRO A 51 -0.75 -8.14 -12.99
CA PRO A 51 -0.68 -6.83 -12.36
C PRO A 51 -1.86 -6.52 -11.45
N LYS A 52 -3.06 -6.99 -11.82
CA LYS A 52 -4.30 -6.77 -11.05
C LYS A 52 -4.25 -7.53 -9.73
N GLU A 53 -3.89 -8.80 -9.75
CA GLU A 53 -3.74 -9.62 -8.55
C GLU A 53 -2.66 -9.04 -7.61
N ALA A 54 -1.52 -8.62 -8.16
CA ALA A 54 -0.48 -7.98 -7.37
C ALA A 54 -0.96 -6.65 -6.73
N ALA A 55 -1.84 -5.91 -7.41
CA ALA A 55 -2.43 -4.67 -6.90
C ALA A 55 -3.47 -4.94 -5.80
N GLU A 56 -4.31 -5.95 -5.95
CA GLU A 56 -5.27 -6.39 -4.92
C GLU A 56 -4.53 -6.86 -3.66
N MET A 57 -3.48 -7.68 -3.81
CA MET A 57 -2.65 -8.07 -2.68
C MET A 57 -1.93 -6.88 -2.03
N LEU A 58 -1.51 -5.87 -2.80
CA LEU A 58 -0.91 -4.66 -2.22
C LEU A 58 -1.95 -3.85 -1.42
N LYS A 59 -3.19 -3.81 -1.89
CA LYS A 59 -4.31 -3.17 -1.18
C LYS A 59 -4.53 -3.81 0.19
N GLU A 60 -4.53 -5.14 0.26
CA GLU A 60 -4.64 -5.86 1.54
C GLU A 60 -3.48 -5.53 2.48
N GLN A 61 -2.24 -5.54 1.98
CA GLN A 61 -1.06 -5.15 2.75
C GLN A 61 -1.15 -3.70 3.27
N PHE A 62 -1.70 -2.79 2.46
CA PHE A 62 -1.95 -1.41 2.87
C PHE A 62 -2.97 -1.35 4.02
N ILE A 63 -4.10 -2.05 3.89
CA ILE A 63 -5.17 -2.08 4.90
C ILE A 63 -4.65 -2.63 6.23
N VAL A 64 -3.93 -3.76 6.20
CA VAL A 64 -3.34 -4.37 7.39
C VAL A 64 -2.37 -3.40 8.08
N LEU A 65 -1.44 -2.81 7.32
CA LEU A 65 -0.48 -1.84 7.86
C LEU A 65 -1.18 -0.63 8.48
N ALA A 66 -2.22 -0.12 7.83
CA ALA A 66 -2.95 1.03 8.32
C ALA A 66 -3.70 0.70 9.61
N ASN A 67 -4.40 -0.43 9.67
CA ASN A 67 -5.06 -0.89 10.88
C ASN A 67 -4.07 -1.05 12.05
N ASP A 68 -2.93 -1.68 11.81
CA ASP A 68 -1.89 -1.88 12.84
C ASP A 68 -1.35 -0.55 13.38
N LEU A 69 -1.02 0.39 12.49
CA LEU A 69 -0.49 1.69 12.89
C LEU A 69 -1.53 2.53 13.64
N MET A 70 -2.78 2.51 13.17
CA MET A 70 -3.86 3.27 13.77
C MET A 70 -4.27 2.69 15.13
N TYR A 71 -4.34 1.37 15.24
CA TYR A 71 -4.50 0.69 16.52
C TYR A 71 -3.36 1.07 17.46
N LYS A 72 -2.09 0.89 17.05
CA LYS A 72 -0.94 1.24 17.87
C LYS A 72 -0.96 2.70 18.32
N SER A 73 -1.35 3.63 17.45
CA SER A 73 -1.40 5.06 17.76
C SER A 73 -2.36 5.41 18.92
N LYS A 74 -3.38 4.59 19.16
CA LYS A 74 -4.35 4.76 20.27
C LYS A 74 -3.77 4.32 21.61
N TYR A 75 -2.82 3.38 21.63
CA TYR A 75 -2.36 2.72 22.85
C TYR A 75 -0.88 2.96 23.17
N ALA A 76 -0.09 3.45 22.21
CA ALA A 76 1.34 3.66 22.36
C ALA A 76 1.88 4.78 21.46
N PRO A 77 2.97 5.46 21.87
CA PRO A 77 3.61 6.47 21.03
C PRO A 77 4.23 5.82 19.79
N LEU A 78 4.00 6.45 18.64
CA LEU A 78 4.59 6.03 17.38
C LEU A 78 6.03 6.52 17.22
N SER A 79 6.88 5.66 16.68
CA SER A 79 8.21 6.04 16.21
C SER A 79 8.11 7.07 15.07
N GLU A 80 9.21 7.78 14.78
CA GLU A 80 9.24 8.76 13.69
C GLU A 80 8.89 8.12 12.33
N ARG A 81 9.38 6.89 12.09
CA ARG A 81 9.07 6.13 10.87
C ARG A 81 7.59 5.80 10.77
N GLU A 82 6.97 5.38 11.87
CA GLU A 82 5.54 5.07 11.92
C GLU A 82 4.68 6.32 11.72
N ARG A 83 5.05 7.45 12.32
CA ARG A 83 4.37 8.73 12.09
C ARG A 83 4.41 9.16 10.62
N LYS A 84 5.55 8.98 9.96
CA LYS A 84 5.67 9.23 8.51
C LYS A 84 4.70 8.36 7.71
N LYS A 85 4.61 7.06 8.03
CA LYS A 85 3.65 6.15 7.39
C LYS A 85 2.20 6.56 7.64
N VAL A 86 1.85 6.93 8.87
CA VAL A 86 0.50 7.43 9.21
C VAL A 86 0.14 8.68 8.42
N ASN A 87 1.07 9.64 8.28
CA ASN A 87 0.84 10.83 7.47
C ASN A 87 0.55 10.49 6.00
N ILE A 88 1.26 9.49 5.45
CA ILE A 88 1.01 9.02 4.09
C ILE A 88 -0.37 8.36 4.00
N ILE A 89 -0.70 7.46 4.93
CA ILE A 89 -2.01 6.79 5.00
C ILE A 89 -3.13 7.83 5.02
N ASN A 90 -3.09 8.80 5.96
CA ASN A 90 -4.09 9.87 6.07
C ASN A 90 -4.15 10.78 4.84
N SER A 91 -3.09 10.84 4.04
CA SER A 91 -3.08 11.59 2.77
C SER A 91 -3.76 10.83 1.64
N VAL A 92 -3.78 9.49 1.69
CA VAL A 92 -4.27 8.58 0.65
C VAL A 92 -5.71 8.12 0.94
N CYS A 93 -6.03 7.83 2.19
CA CYS A 93 -7.36 7.41 2.62
C CYS A 93 -7.80 8.11 3.91
N ASP A 94 -9.11 8.26 4.06
CA ASP A 94 -9.74 8.58 5.33
C ASP A 94 -10.24 7.28 5.97
N LEU A 95 -10.06 7.18 7.30
CA LEU A 95 -10.59 6.10 8.11
C LEU A 95 -11.86 6.60 8.78
N ILE A 96 -12.99 5.94 8.50
CA ILE A 96 -14.34 6.34 8.93
C ILE A 96 -14.74 5.57 10.19
#